data_AF-A0A523W044-F1
#
_entry.id   AF-A0A523W044-F1
#
_cell.length_a   1.000
_cell.length_b   1.000
_cell.length_c   1.000
_cell.angle_alpha   90.00
_cell.angle_beta   90.00
_cell.angle_gamma   90.00
#
_symmetry.space_group_name_H-M   'P 1'
#
loop_
_entity.id
_entity.type
_entity.pdbx_description
1 polymer ?
#
loop_
_entity_poly.entity_id
_entity_poly.type
_entity_poly.pdbx_seq_one_letter_code
_entity_poly.pdbx_strand_id
1 'polypeptide(L)'
;MIEYLKNWLVQINQNYGVNPIIFAIIYFASVIPFWFSIYKIIAGLKNRNLNQVRTFGIILGIIIILPFTYVALFGHNLPFWFWIVAACVIGYSTYSTIHRIKSAK
;
A
#
# COMPACT_ATOMS: atom_id res chain seq x y z
N MET A 1 25.19 10.07 -8.09
CA MET A 1 24.09 9.08 -8.00
C MET A 1 24.02 8.41 -6.63
N ILE A 2 25.11 7.80 -6.14
CA ILE A 2 25.17 7.19 -4.79
C ILE A 2 24.92 8.22 -3.67
N GLU A 3 25.45 9.43 -3.82
CA GLU A 3 25.27 10.52 -2.85
C GLU A 3 23.81 10.98 -2.73
N TYR A 4 23.06 10.95 -3.83
CA TYR A 4 21.62 11.24 -3.83
C TYR A 4 20.83 10.19 -3.05
N LEU A 5 21.15 8.90 -3.26
CA LEU A 5 20.57 7.80 -2.50
C LEU A 5 20.88 7.92 -1.01
N LYS A 6 22.12 8.27 -0.65
CA LYS A 6 22.54 8.47 0.73
C LYS A 6 21.77 9.63 1.37
N ASN A 7 21.64 10.77 0.68
CA ASN A 7 20.87 11.91 1.17
C ASN A 7 19.39 11.58 1.36
N TRP A 8 18.79 10.83 0.42
CA TRP A 8 17.41 10.36 0.52
C TRP A 8 17.20 9.45 1.74
N LEU A 9 18.10 8.49 1.97
CA LEU A 9 18.06 7.60 3.14
C LEU A 9 18.18 8.38 4.46
N VAL A 10 19.07 9.37 4.52
CA VAL A 10 19.25 10.23 5.70
C VAL A 10 17.99 11.05 5.97
N GLN A 11 17.39 11.64 4.94
CA GLN A 11 16.14 12.39 5.08
C GLN A 11 14.98 11.51 5.56
N ILE A 12 14.90 10.26 5.09
CA ILE A 12 13.88 9.32 5.58
C ILE A 12 14.05 9.04 7.07
N ASN A 13 15.29 8.80 7.51
CA ASN A 13 15.54 8.60 8.93
C ASN A 13 15.19 9.84 9.76
N GLN A 14 15.59 11.03 9.31
CA GLN A 14 15.36 12.28 10.04
C GLN A 14 13.88 12.66 10.10
N ASN A 15 13.14 12.50 8.99
CA ASN A 15 11.75 12.91 8.92
C ASN A 15 10.79 11.91 9.56
N TYR A 16 11.06 10.61 9.37
CA TYR A 16 10.14 9.54 9.75
C TYR A 16 10.65 8.66 10.88
N GLY A 17 11.91 8.75 11.30
CA GLY A 17 12.49 7.93 12.38
C GLY A 17 12.70 6.46 12.05
N VAL A 18 12.34 6.03 10.83
CA VAL A 18 12.43 4.62 10.45
C VAL A 18 13.84 4.23 10.01
N ASN A 19 14.14 2.93 10.08
CA ASN A 19 15.34 2.37 9.47
C ASN A 19 15.27 2.55 7.93
N PRO A 20 16.16 3.36 7.32
CA PRO A 20 16.10 3.68 5.90
C PRO A 20 16.33 2.48 4.99
N ILE A 21 17.13 1.51 5.45
CA ILE A 21 17.49 0.32 4.67
C ILE A 21 16.25 -0.57 4.54
N ILE A 22 15.53 -0.80 5.64
CA ILE A 22 14.30 -1.58 5.63
C ILE A 22 13.24 -0.90 4.77
N PHE A 23 13.07 0.43 4.90
CA PHE A 23 12.16 1.19 4.06
C PHE A 23 12.52 1.05 2.57
N ALA A 24 13.81 1.19 2.22
CA ALA A 24 14.27 1.04 0.84
C ALA A 24 14.00 -0.37 0.31
N ILE A 25 14.28 -1.41 1.10
CA ILE A 25 14.00 -2.81 0.72
C ILE A 25 12.51 -2.99 0.44
N ILE A 26 11.63 -2.54 1.34
CA ILE A 26 10.18 -2.64 1.16
C ILE A 26 9.75 -1.88 -0.11
N TYR A 27 10.25 -0.66 -0.29
CA TYR A 27 9.92 0.19 -1.43
C TYR A 27 10.35 -0.47 -2.76
N PHE A 28 11.61 -0.91 -2.88
CA PHE A 28 12.11 -1.55 -4.09
C PHE A 28 11.50 -2.92 -4.34
N ALA A 29 11.31 -3.74 -3.30
CA ALA A 29 10.64 -5.03 -3.40
C ALA A 29 9.18 -4.89 -3.88
N SER A 30 8.53 -3.76 -3.57
CA SER A 30 7.16 -3.46 -3.98
C SER A 30 7.03 -3.07 -5.45
N VAL A 31 8.10 -2.58 -6.10
CA VAL A 31 8.04 -2.10 -7.50
C VAL A 31 7.67 -3.22 -8.48
N ILE A 32 8.27 -4.39 -8.34
CA ILE A 32 8.04 -5.53 -9.23
C ILE A 32 6.57 -5.99 -9.18
N PRO A 33 6.00 -6.36 -8.02
CA PRO A 33 4.61 -6.79 -7.93
C PRO A 33 3.62 -5.65 -8.21
N PHE A 34 4.00 -4.38 -8.02
CA PHE A 34 3.18 -3.22 -8.39
C PHE A 34 2.91 -3.19 -9.90
N TRP A 35 3.96 -3.19 -10.72
CA TRP A 35 3.82 -3.19 -12.18
C TRP A 35 3.14 -4.44 -12.71
N PHE A 36 3.44 -5.60 -12.11
CA PHE A 36 2.76 -6.85 -12.45
C PHE A 36 1.25 -6.79 -12.18
N SER A 37 0.85 -6.18 -11.05
CA SER A 37 -0.56 -6.00 -10.71
C SER A 37 -1.27 -5.09 -11.70
N ILE A 38 -0.64 -3.97 -12.10
CA ILE A 38 -1.17 -3.08 -13.15
C ILE A 38 -1.36 -3.86 -14.46
N TYR A 39 -0.34 -4.60 -14.91
CA TYR A 39 -0.43 -5.40 -16.12
C TYR A 39 -1.61 -6.38 -16.07
N LYS A 40 -1.77 -7.09 -14.95
CA LYS A 40 -2.86 -8.04 -14.76
C LYS A 40 -4.24 -7.39 -14.67
N ILE A 41 -4.34 -6.17 -14.12
CA ILE A 41 -5.59 -5.38 -14.11
C ILE A 41 -5.96 -5.01 -15.55
N ILE A 42 -5.02 -4.48 -16.33
CA ILE A 42 -5.26 -4.09 -17.74
C ILE A 42 -5.65 -5.32 -18.57
N ALA A 43 -4.93 -6.43 -18.41
CA ALA A 43 -5.26 -7.69 -19.09
C ALA A 43 -6.63 -8.24 -18.66
N GLY A 44 -6.99 -8.13 -17.38
CA GLY A 44 -8.29 -8.54 -16.86
C GLY A 44 -9.44 -7.70 -17.42
N LEU A 45 -9.25 -6.39 -17.54
CA LEU A 45 -10.21 -5.48 -18.18
C LEU A 45 -10.42 -5.83 -19.65
N LYS A 46 -9.34 -6.09 -20.39
CA LYS A 46 -9.40 -6.51 -21.80
C LYS A 46 -10.19 -7.82 -21.98
N ASN A 47 -9.98 -8.77 -21.07
CA ASN A 47 -10.63 -10.09 -21.11
C ASN A 47 -11.99 -10.13 -20.38
N ARG A 48 -12.53 -8.99 -19.93
CA ARG A 48 -13.75 -8.87 -19.11
C ARG A 48 -13.76 -9.76 -17.86
N ASN A 49 -12.60 -10.12 -17.34
CA ASN A 49 -12.45 -10.93 -16.14
C ASN A 49 -12.43 -10.04 -14.88
N LEU A 50 -13.63 -9.69 -14.40
CA LEU A 50 -13.79 -8.82 -13.23
C LEU A 50 -13.20 -9.42 -11.94
N ASN A 51 -13.14 -10.74 -11.82
CA ASN A 51 -12.51 -11.40 -10.67
C ASN A 51 -11.00 -11.14 -10.65
N GLN A 52 -10.33 -11.23 -11.80
CA GLN A 52 -8.91 -10.91 -11.92
C GLN A 52 -8.66 -9.44 -11.57
N VAL A 53 -9.46 -8.51 -12.11
CA VAL A 53 -9.34 -7.08 -11.83
C VAL A 53 -9.48 -6.80 -10.33
N ARG A 54 -10.49 -7.41 -9.68
CA ARG A 54 -10.71 -7.25 -8.24
C ARG A 54 -9.53 -7.78 -7.42
N THR A 55 -9.05 -8.99 -7.71
CA THR A 55 -7.94 -9.60 -6.97
C THR A 55 -6.66 -8.78 -7.09
N PHE A 56 -6.26 -8.42 -8.32
CA PHE A 56 -5.05 -7.62 -8.52
C PHE A 56 -5.21 -6.16 -8.07
N GLY A 57 -6.43 -5.61 -8.06
CA GLY A 57 -6.72 -4.32 -7.46
C GLY A 57 -6.49 -4.29 -5.95
N ILE A 58 -6.91 -5.34 -5.24
CA ILE A 58 -6.64 -5.49 -3.80
C ILE A 58 -5.14 -5.65 -3.55
N ILE A 59 -4.46 -6.51 -4.32
CA ILE A 59 -3.00 -6.70 -4.21
C ILE A 59 -2.27 -5.37 -4.44
N LEU A 60 -2.64 -4.61 -5.47
CA LEU A 60 -2.08 -3.31 -5.78
C LEU A 60 -2.29 -2.32 -4.62
N GLY A 61 -3.49 -2.29 -4.02
CA GLY A 61 -3.78 -1.47 -2.85
C GLY A 61 -2.89 -1.84 -1.65
N ILE A 62 -2.72 -3.14 -1.37
CA ILE A 62 -1.85 -3.63 -0.27
C ILE A 62 -0.41 -3.20 -0.51
N ILE A 63 0.11 -3.37 -1.74
CA ILE A 63 1.48 -3.00 -2.10
C ILE A 63 1.73 -1.49 -1.92
N ILE A 64 0.76 -0.65 -2.31
CA ILE A 64 0.86 0.80 -2.12
C ILE A 64 0.91 1.15 -0.63
N ILE A 65 0.07 0.52 0.19
CA ILE A 65 -0.05 0.83 1.61
C ILE A 65 1.15 0.28 2.41
N LEU A 66 1.80 -0.79 1.95
CA LEU A 66 2.86 -1.51 2.67
C LEU A 66 4.00 -0.60 3.22
N PRO A 67 4.68 0.25 2.43
CA PRO A 67 5.72 1.13 2.94
C PRO A 67 5.18 2.18 3.92
N PHE A 68 3.95 2.67 3.72
CA PHE A 68 3.33 3.61 4.65
C PHE A 68 2.95 2.95 5.98
N THR A 69 2.50 1.70 5.96
CA THR A 69 2.25 0.93 7.18
C THR A 69 3.52 0.72 7.99
N TYR A 70 4.66 0.46 7.32
CA TYR A 70 5.94 0.39 8.01
C TYR A 70 6.30 1.71 8.71
N VAL A 71 6.10 2.84 8.04
CA VAL A 71 6.28 4.17 8.66
C VAL A 71 5.24 4.43 9.76
N ALA A 72 4.02 3.92 9.64
CA ALA A 72 2.97 4.12 10.65
C ALA A 72 3.25 3.36 11.95
N LEU A 73 3.90 2.20 11.86
CA LEU A 73 4.19 1.35 13.02
C LEU A 73 5.52 1.71 13.69
N PHE A 74 6.55 2.03 12.90
CA PHE A 74 7.92 2.22 13.41
C PHE A 74 8.40 3.67 13.34
N GLY A 75 7.62 4.55 12.71
CA GLY A 75 7.99 5.92 12.46
C GLY A 75 7.04 6.93 13.05
N HIS A 76 7.30 8.17 12.73
CA HIS A 76 6.52 9.34 13.15
C HIS A 76 6.31 10.27 11.96
N ASN A 77 5.39 11.23 12.10
CA ASN A 77 5.16 12.30 11.13
C ASN A 77 4.59 11.86 9.77
N LEU A 78 3.65 10.92 9.75
CA LEU A 78 2.88 10.62 8.55
C LEU A 78 1.91 11.76 8.19
N PRO A 79 1.73 12.07 6.90
CA PRO A 79 0.74 13.06 6.46
C PRO A 79 -0.67 12.71 6.96
N PHE A 80 -1.42 13.70 7.41
CA PHE A 80 -2.78 13.51 7.93
C PHE A 80 -3.72 12.77 6.95
N TRP A 81 -3.56 13.01 5.64
CA TRP A 81 -4.36 12.34 4.62
C TRP A 81 -4.23 10.80 4.63
N PHE A 82 -3.06 10.26 5.01
CA PHE A 82 -2.88 8.81 5.16
C PHE A 82 -3.83 8.24 6.22
N TRP A 83 -3.98 8.93 7.35
CA TRP A 83 -4.88 8.53 8.44
C TRP A 83 -6.34 8.57 8.01
N ILE A 84 -6.74 9.56 7.20
CA ILE A 84 -8.09 9.61 6.62
C ILE A 84 -8.34 8.38 5.74
N VAL A 85 -7.40 8.06 4.84
CA VAL A 85 -7.52 6.89 3.95
C VAL A 85 -7.56 5.60 4.77
N ALA A 86 -6.68 5.45 5.76
CA ALA A 86 -6.67 4.28 6.62
C ALA A 86 -7.98 4.11 7.40
N ALA A 87 -8.52 5.19 7.98
CA ALA A 87 -9.80 5.19 8.66
C ALA A 87 -10.96 4.81 7.74
N CYS A 88 -10.98 5.35 6.50
CA CYS A 88 -11.97 4.98 5.49
C CYS A 88 -11.88 3.50 5.11
N VAL A 89 -10.67 2.96 4.90
CA VAL A 89 -10.47 1.55 4.54
C VAL A 89 -10.91 0.63 5.68
N ILE A 90 -10.54 0.94 6.92
CA ILE A 90 -10.95 0.17 8.09
C ILE A 90 -12.47 0.24 8.27
N GLY A 91 -13.05 1.45 8.25
CA GLY A 91 -14.48 1.66 8.39
C GLY A 91 -15.29 0.96 7.31
N TYR A 92 -14.86 1.05 6.04
CA TYR A 92 -15.50 0.34 4.93
C TYR A 92 -15.38 -1.18 5.07
N SER A 93 -14.22 -1.68 5.49
CA SER A 93 -14.00 -3.12 5.69
C SER A 93 -14.88 -3.67 6.81
N THR A 94 -14.94 -2.98 7.96
CA THR A 94 -15.80 -3.35 9.09
C THR A 94 -17.28 -3.29 8.70
N TYR A 95 -17.70 -2.22 8.02
CA TYR A 95 -19.07 -2.07 7.53
C TYR A 95 -19.44 -3.20 6.55
N SER A 96 -18.57 -3.50 5.59
CA SER A 96 -18.77 -4.55 4.59
C SER A 96 -18.92 -5.94 5.23
N THR A 97 -18.07 -6.26 6.22
CA THR A 97 -18.15 -7.52 6.95
C THR A 97 -19.45 -7.63 7.76
N ILE A 98 -19.82 -6.59 8.51
CA ILE A 98 -21.06 -6.59 9.30
C ILE A 98 -22.28 -6.72 8.40
N HIS A 99 -22.31 -6.02 7.26
CA HIS A 99 -23.42 -6.08 6.31
C HIS A 99 -23.54 -7.47 5.66
N ARG A 100 -22.41 -8.08 5.26
CA ARG A 100 -22.40 -9.45 4.73
C ARG A 100 -22.92 -10.48 5.73
N ILE A 101 -22.55 -10.36 7.01
CA ILE A 101 -23.04 -11.27 8.06
C ILE A 101 -24.54 -11.07 8.29
N LYS A 102 -25.03 -9.83 8.25
CA LYS A 102 -26.47 -9.55 8.39
C LYS A 102 -27.31 -10.03 7.20
N SER A 103 -26.82 -9.90 5.97
CA SER A 103 -27.52 -10.38 4.77
C SER A 103 -27.45 -11.89 4.54
N ALA A 104 -26.55 -12.59 5.24
CA ALA A 104 -26.44 -14.05 5.18
C ALA A 104 -27.36 -14.77 6.18
N LYS A 105 -28.08 -14.03 7.03
CA LYS A 105 -29.07 -14.53 7.97
C LYS A 105 -30.48 -14.23 7.48
#